data_AF-A0A0A9BZE7-F1
#
_entry.id   AF-A0A0A9BZE7-F1
#
_cell.length_a   1.000
_cell.length_b   1.000
_cell.length_c   1.000
_cell.angle_alpha   90.00
_cell.angle_beta   90.00
_cell.angle_gamma   90.00
#
_symmetry.space_group_name_H-M   'P 1'
#
loop_
_entity.id
_entity.type
_entity.pdbx_description
1 polymer ?
#
loop_
_entity_poly.entity_id
_entity_poly.type
_entity_poly.pdbx_seq_one_letter_code
_entity_poly.pdbx_strand_id
1 'polypeptide(L)' 'MDKVLGLDAGRLASGRTVVKEYGNMLGPTVIFVLDELQRQMEEEEGKEAKWEVMMGFGPGFTIETMVLHAAGNLKKN' A
#
# COMPACT_ATOMS: atom_id res chain seq x y z
N MET A 1 -3.25 -13.78 4.28
CA MET A 1 -2.49 -13.15 3.19
C MET A 1 -1.01 -13.06 3.54
N ASP A 2 -0.63 -12.37 4.62
CA ASP A 2 0.79 -12.23 5.05
C ASP A 2 1.57 -13.55 5.08
N LYS A 3 1.02 -14.59 5.74
CA LYS A 3 1.64 -15.92 5.80
C LYS A 3 1.70 -16.66 4.46
N VAL A 4 0.70 -16.43 3.59
CA VAL A 4 0.61 -17.08 2.27
C VAL A 4 1.66 -16.49 1.32
N LEU A 5 1.92 -15.18 1.46
CA LEU A 5 2.90 -14.45 0.66
C LEU A 5 4.29 -14.34 1.32
N GLY A 6 4.48 -14.92 2.51
CA GLY A 6 5.74 -14.84 3.25
C GLY A 6 6.15 -13.42 3.67
N LEU A 7 5.18 -12.53 3.89
CA LEU A 7 5.42 -11.13 4.23
C LEU A 7 5.71 -10.94 5.73
N ASP A 8 6.62 -10.01 6.03
CA ASP A 8 6.87 -9.55 7.40
C ASP A 8 5.61 -9.01 8.06
N ALA A 9 5.52 -9.18 9.37
CA ALA A 9 4.44 -8.64 10.18
C ALA A 9 4.45 -7.10 10.06
N GLY A 10 3.42 -6.54 9.42
CA GLY A 10 3.29 -5.10 9.20
C GLY A 10 3.33 -4.67 7.73
N ARG A 11 3.71 -5.54 6.78
CA ARG A 11 3.70 -5.22 5.34
C ARG A 11 2.30 -4.86 4.80
N LEU A 12 1.24 -5.37 5.42
CA LEU A 12 -0.15 -5.01 5.09
C LEU A 12 -0.78 -4.04 6.11
N ALA A 13 0.02 -3.33 6.92
CA ALA A 13 -0.50 -2.44 7.96
C ALA A 13 -1.36 -1.31 7.37
N SER A 14 -0.88 -0.60 6.36
CA SER A 14 -1.62 0.49 5.68
C SER A 14 -2.95 0.00 5.12
N GLY A 15 -2.96 -1.18 4.48
CA GLY A 15 -4.17 -1.85 4.02
C GLY A 15 -5.18 -2.15 5.14
N ARG A 16 -4.69 -2.64 6.28
CA ARG A 16 -5.52 -2.93 7.45
C ARG A 16 -6.06 -1.66 8.10
N THR A 17 -5.27 -0.59 8.16
CA THR A 17 -5.71 0.73 8.68
C THR A 17 -6.87 1.25 7.85
N VAL A 18 -6.72 1.32 6.52
CA VAL A 18 -7.76 1.83 5.62
C VAL A 18 -9.05 1.01 5.73
N VAL A 19 -8.96 -0.33 5.71
CA VAL A 19 -10.15 -1.19 5.83
C VAL A 19 -10.80 -1.05 7.21
N LYS A 20 -10.01 -0.84 8.27
CA LYS A 20 -10.53 -0.64 9.63
C LYS A 20 -11.28 0.69 9.76
N GLU A 21 -10.82 1.75 9.10
CA GLU A 21 -11.38 3.10 9.22
C GLU A 21 -12.51 3.37 8.23
N TYR A 22 -12.36 2.92 6.98
CA TYR A 22 -13.27 3.24 5.88
C TYR A 22 -14.05 2.03 5.33
N GLY A 23 -13.69 0.82 5.76
CA GLY A 23 -14.23 -0.41 5.18
C GLY A 23 -13.71 -0.69 3.77
N ASN A 24 -14.27 -1.73 3.14
CA ASN A 24 -14.00 -2.01 1.73
C ASN A 24 -14.88 -1.09 0.87
N MET A 25 -14.26 -0.09 0.26
CA MET A 25 -14.90 0.89 -0.63
C MET A 25 -14.88 0.45 -2.10
N LEU A 26 -14.51 -0.81 -2.39
CA LEU A 26 -14.24 -1.34 -3.74
C LEU A 26 -12.99 -0.67 -4.35
N GLY A 27 -13.07 -0.24 -5.61
CA GLY A 27 -11.95 0.37 -6.33
C GLY A 27 -11.20 1.47 -5.55
N PRO A 28 -11.88 2.47 -4.96
CA PRO A 28 -11.24 3.55 -4.19
C PRO A 28 -10.33 3.10 -3.04
N THR A 29 -10.54 1.91 -2.45
CA THR A 29 -9.70 1.42 -1.35
C THR A 29 -8.23 1.40 -1.74
N VAL A 30 -7.91 1.13 -3.01
CA VAL A 30 -6.52 1.10 -3.50
C VAL A 30 -5.81 2.45 -3.35
N ILE A 31 -6.52 3.55 -3.61
CA ILE A 31 -5.97 4.91 -3.53
C ILE A 31 -5.75 5.31 -2.08
N PHE A 32 -6.68 4.98 -1.19
CA PHE A 32 -6.55 5.26 0.24
C PHE A 32 -5.40 4.46 0.86
N VAL A 33 -5.15 3.23 0.39
CA VAL A 33 -4.01 2.44 0.87
C VAL A 33 -2.68 3.05 0.44
N LEU A 34 -2.61 3.63 -0.77
CA LEU A 34 -1.41 4.36 -1.22
C LEU A 34 -1.18 5.63 -0.40
N ASP A 35 -2.24 6.39 -0.12
CA ASP A 35 -2.19 7.60 0.70
C ASP A 35 -1.70 7.31 2.12
N GLU A 36 -2.28 6.30 2.78
CA GLU A 36 -1.85 5.88 4.12
C GLU A 36 -0.41 5.35 4.13
N LEU A 37 0.01 4.66 3.06
CA LEU A 37 1.38 4.19 2.92
C LEU A 37 2.37 5.35 2.77
N GLN A 38 2.01 6.38 1.99
CA GLN A 38 2.80 7.60 1.88
C GLN A 38 2.90 8.32 3.23
N ARG A 39 1.79 8.48 3.94
CA ARG A 39 1.77 9.09 5.29
C ARG A 39 2.70 8.37 6.27
N GLN A 40 2.65 7.03 6.30
CA GLN A 40 3.54 6.22 7.14
C GLN A 40 5.01 6.34 6.75
N MET A 41 5.31 6.53 5.46
CA MET A 41 6.69 6.77 5.00
C MET A 41 7.21 8.15 5.39
N GLU A 42 6.35 9.17 5.43
CA GLU A 42 6.70 10.52 5.87
C GLU A 42 6.92 10.58 7.39
N GLU A 43 6.12 9.86 8.17
CA GLU A 43 6.26 9.77 9.63
C GLU A 43 7.49 8.97 10.05
N GLU A 44 7.84 7.92 9.30
CA GLU A 44 9.07 7.16 9.49
C GLU A 44 10.23 7.82 8.71
N GLU A 45 10.74 8.94 9.23
CA GLU A 45 11.89 9.65 8.66
C GLU A 45 13.02 8.66 8.29
N GLY A 46 13.39 8.61 7.01
CA GLY A 46 14.56 7.87 6.54
C GLY A 46 14.30 6.55 5.81
N LYS A 47 13.05 6.24 5.39
CA LYS A 47 12.84 5.13 4.45
C LYS A 47 13.38 5.49 3.06
N GLU A 48 14.39 4.73 2.61
CA GLU A 48 14.91 4.77 1.23
C GLU A 48 13.81 4.44 0.20
N ALA A 49 14.11 4.73 -1.08
CA ALA A 49 13.24 4.41 -2.21
C ALA A 49 12.84 2.92 -2.17
N LYS A 50 11.58 2.66 -1.80
CA LYS A 50 11.07 1.32 -1.53
C LYS A 50 10.29 0.82 -2.75
N TRP A 51 10.66 -0.37 -3.20
CA TRP A 51 9.85 -1.14 -4.13
C TRP A 51 8.74 -1.87 -3.38
N GLU A 52 7.51 -1.73 -3.86
CA GLU A 52 6.33 -2.35 -3.29
C GLU A 52 5.42 -2.93 -4.37
N VAL A 53 4.66 -3.95 -4.00
CA VAL A 53 3.71 -4.61 -4.89
C VAL A 53 2.32 -4.38 -4.33
N MET A 54 1.45 -3.82 -5.16
CA MET A 54 0.05 -3.63 -4.86
C MET A 54 -0.78 -4.60 -5.69
N MET A 55 -1.77 -5.23 -5.06
CA MET A 55 -2.63 -6.23 -5.69
C MET A 55 -4.09 -5.95 -5.38
N GLY A 56 -4.91 -5.89 -6.42
CA GLY A 56 -6.36 -5.74 -6.35
C GLY A 56 -7.06 -6.99 -6.87
N PHE A 57 -8.19 -7.36 -6.24
CA PHE A 57 -9.02 -8.49 -6.64
C PHE A 57 -10.40 -7.99 -7.05
N GLY A 58 -10.84 -8.35 -8.26
CA GLY A 58 -12.12 -7.93 -8.84
C GLY A 58 -13.08 -9.10 -9.11
N PRO A 59 -14.31 -8.80 -9.57
CA PRO A 59 -15.28 -9.81 -9.98
C PRO A 59 -14.72 -10.74 -11.08
N GLY A 60 -15.15 -12.01 -11.06
CA GLY A 60 -14.72 -12.99 -12.06
C GLY A 60 -13.29 -13.53 -11.87
N PHE A 61 -12.74 -13.45 -10.65
CA PHE A 61 -11.37 -13.88 -10.32
C PHE A 61 -10.28 -13.08 -11.04
N THR A 62 -10.55 -11.83 -11.37
CA THR A 62 -9.56 -10.93 -11.95
C THR A 62 -8.59 -10.45 -10.87
N ILE A 63 -7.29 -10.52 -11.16
CA ILE A 63 -6.23 -9.96 -10.31
C ILE A 63 -5.54 -8.85 -11.10
N GLU A 64 -5.49 -7.66 -10.51
CA GLU A 64 -4.66 -6.55 -11.01
C GLU A 64 -3.45 -6.40 -10.08
N THR A 65 -2.26 -6.22 -10.65
CA THR A 65 -1.03 -6.06 -9.87
C THR A 65 -0.21 -4.91 -10.43
N MET A 66 0.29 -4.06 -9.55
CA MET A 66 1.15 -2.94 -9.89
C MET A 66 2.42 -2.99 -9.04
N VAL A 67 3.56 -2.76 -9.68
CA VAL A 67 4.83 -2.56 -8.99
C VAL A 67 5.04 -1.06 -8.82
N LEU A 68 5.24 -0.64 -7.59
CA LEU A 68 5.38 0.74 -7.17
C LEU A 68 6.83 0.98 -6.74
N HIS A 69 7.35 2.14 -7.11
CA HIS A 69 8.63 2.62 -6.63
C HIS A 69 8.42 4.02 -6.09
N ALA A 70 8.68 4.21 -4.80
CA ALA A 70 8.66 5.54 -4.21
C ALA A 70 9.78 6.38 -4.84
N ALA A 71 9.43 7.42 -5.59
CA ALA A 71 10.41 8.39 -6.05
C ALA A 71 10.93 9.14 -4.81
N GLY A 72 12.21 8.96 -4.48
CA GLY A 72 12.83 9.65 -3.35
C GLY A 72 12.57 11.15 -3.44
N ASN A 73 12.25 11.76 -2.29
CA ASN A 73 11.86 13.16 -2.14
C ASN A 73 12.45 14.07 -3.22
N LEU A 74 11.64 14.45 -4.22
CA LEU A 74 11.86 15.72 -4.90
C LEU A 74 11.60 16.80 -3.86
N LYS A 75 12.64 17.14 -3.09
CA LYS A 75 12.71 18.46 -2.46
C LYS A 75 12.51 19.47 -3.58
N LYS A 76 11.29 20.00 -3.65
CA LYS A 76 10.97 21.17 -4.47
C LYS A 76 11.71 22.31 -3.78
N ASN A 77 12.91 22.61 -4.28
CA ASN A 77 13.66 23.82 -3.92
C ASN A 77 12.82 25.07 -4.20
#